data_AF-A0A7V5UJU9-F1
#
_entry.id   AF-A0A7V5UJU9-F1
#
_cell.length_a   1.000
_cell.length_b   1.000
_cell.length_c   1.000
_cell.angle_alpha   90.00
_cell.angle_beta   90.00
_cell.angle_gamma   90.00
#
_symmetry.space_group_name_H-M   'P 1'
#
loop_
_entity.id
_entity.type
_entity.pdbx_description
1 polymer ?
#
loop_
_entity_poly.entity_id
_entity_poly.type
_entity_poly.pdbx_seq_one_letter_code
_entity_poly.pdbx_strand_id
1 'polypeptide(L)'
;MKTRRTVRPVSALGYAAVAALAANLLGFGAVRADDARPSLESPDKILDRYVRRNDGAFAWKVRREGTSGTTAYAELILTSQRWRGMLWKHQLFVIRPANVSNDCH
;
A
#
# COMPACT_ATOMS: atom_id res chain seq x y z
N MET A 1 -10.66 -21.92 -90.54
CA MET A 1 -11.76 -21.99 -89.55
C MET A 1 -11.22 -22.42 -88.18
N LYS A 2 -10.84 -21.47 -87.32
CA LYS A 2 -11.00 -21.50 -85.84
C LYS A 2 -10.34 -20.26 -85.24
N THR A 3 -11.21 -19.37 -84.81
CA THR A 3 -11.01 -18.26 -83.89
C THR A 3 -10.48 -18.78 -82.54
N ARG A 4 -9.51 -18.09 -81.91
CA ARG A 4 -9.68 -17.44 -80.60
C ARG A 4 -8.35 -17.08 -79.91
N ARG A 5 -8.36 -15.82 -79.45
CA ARG A 5 -7.98 -15.31 -78.13
C ARG A 5 -6.52 -15.42 -77.68
N THR A 6 -5.87 -14.26 -77.76
CA THR A 6 -4.99 -13.64 -76.76
C THR A 6 -4.88 -14.33 -75.41
N VAL A 7 -3.64 -14.66 -75.04
CA VAL A 7 -3.17 -14.73 -73.65
C VAL A 7 -1.90 -13.88 -73.59
N ARG A 8 -1.93 -12.77 -72.83
CA ARG A 8 -0.74 -11.95 -72.55
C ARG A 8 0.15 -12.75 -71.58
N PRO A 9 1.47 -12.77 -71.76
CA PRO A 9 2.35 -13.51 -70.85
C PRO A 9 2.29 -12.89 -69.45
N VAL A 10 2.11 -13.78 -68.49
CA VAL A 10 2.23 -13.56 -67.05
C VAL A 10 3.65 -13.07 -66.77
N SER A 11 3.79 -11.86 -66.23
CA SER A 11 5.07 -11.37 -65.74
C SER A 11 5.51 -12.24 -64.58
N ALA A 12 6.66 -12.86 -64.77
CA ALA A 12 7.35 -13.77 -63.87
C ALA A 12 7.56 -13.18 -62.46
N LEU A 13 7.45 -14.06 -61.46
CA LEU A 13 8.33 -14.22 -60.29
C LEU A 13 9.04 -12.93 -59.79
N GLY A 14 8.81 -12.46 -58.58
CA GLY A 14 9.08 -13.24 -57.35
C GLY A 14 10.48 -12.89 -56.85
N TYR A 15 10.60 -12.52 -55.57
CA TYR A 15 11.79 -12.07 -54.83
C TYR A 15 12.11 -10.57 -54.84
N ALA A 16 11.28 -9.79 -54.13
CA ALA A 16 11.79 -8.62 -53.40
C ALA A 16 11.02 -8.40 -52.09
N ALA A 17 10.58 -9.50 -51.46
CA ALA A 17 9.99 -9.51 -50.11
C ALA A 17 11.02 -9.81 -49.02
N VAL A 18 12.30 -9.53 -49.27
CA VAL A 18 13.39 -9.70 -48.30
C VAL A 18 14.28 -8.47 -48.40
N ALA A 19 14.60 -7.86 -47.26
CA ALA A 19 15.49 -6.71 -47.07
C ALA A 19 14.87 -5.29 -47.06
N ALA A 20 13.61 -5.15 -46.64
CA ALA A 20 13.10 -3.89 -46.05
C ALA A 20 12.84 -4.05 -44.54
N LEU A 21 13.66 -4.84 -43.85
CA LEU A 21 13.58 -5.09 -42.41
C LEU A 21 14.98 -5.02 -41.78
N ALA A 22 15.56 -3.83 -41.74
CA ALA A 22 16.68 -3.51 -40.86
C ALA A 22 16.58 -2.06 -40.41
N ALA A 23 15.35 -1.62 -40.11
CA ALA A 23 15.11 -0.34 -39.46
C ALA A 23 15.55 -0.45 -37.98
N ASN A 24 16.61 0.29 -37.64
CA ASN A 24 16.86 0.86 -36.32
C ASN A 24 16.71 -0.09 -35.12
N LEU A 25 17.58 -1.09 -35.03
CA LEU A 25 17.63 -2.02 -33.89
C LEU A 25 19.01 -2.13 -33.25
N LEU A 26 19.74 -1.01 -33.10
CA LEU A 26 20.99 -0.96 -32.31
C LEU A 26 21.10 0.36 -31.52
N GLY A 27 20.00 0.76 -30.89
CA GLY A 27 19.94 1.86 -29.94
C GLY A 27 19.40 1.42 -28.59
N PHE A 28 19.81 0.25 -28.08
CA PHE A 28 19.65 -0.06 -26.66
C PHE A 28 20.63 0.80 -25.87
N GLY A 29 20.30 2.08 -25.69
CA GLY A 29 20.86 2.86 -24.61
C GLY A 29 20.56 2.10 -23.33
N ALA A 30 21.61 1.68 -22.61
CA ALA A 30 21.45 1.08 -21.30
C ALA A 30 20.69 2.08 -20.42
N VAL A 31 19.39 1.87 -20.23
CA VAL A 31 18.68 2.42 -19.09
C VAL A 31 19.42 1.85 -17.90
N ARG A 32 20.23 2.69 -17.24
CA ARG A 32 20.76 2.35 -15.93
C ARG A 32 19.53 2.21 -15.05
N ALA A 33 19.27 0.99 -14.60
CA ALA A 33 18.35 0.71 -13.51
C ALA A 33 18.94 1.22 -12.18
N ASP A 34 19.35 2.50 -12.15
CA ASP A 34 19.38 3.32 -10.95
C ASP A 34 18.11 4.19 -10.94
N ASP A 35 16.99 3.62 -11.40
CA ASP A 35 15.68 4.12 -11.00
C ASP A 35 15.62 3.94 -9.49
N ALA A 36 15.64 5.08 -8.79
CA ALA A 36 15.55 5.19 -7.35
C ALA A 36 14.50 4.22 -6.81
N ARG A 37 14.94 3.05 -6.32
CA ARG A 37 14.09 2.22 -5.48
C ARG A 37 13.63 3.15 -4.37
N PRO A 38 12.32 3.31 -4.13
CA PRO A 38 11.88 4.08 -2.98
C PRO A 38 12.63 3.51 -1.79
N SER A 39 13.44 4.34 -1.14
CA SER A 39 14.19 3.92 0.05
C SER A 39 13.15 3.33 0.98
N LEU A 40 13.19 2.01 1.19
CA LEU A 40 12.29 1.35 2.10
C LEU A 40 12.54 2.03 3.44
N GLU A 41 11.57 2.83 3.85
CA GLU A 41 11.65 3.58 5.08
C GLU A 41 11.93 2.57 6.20
N SER A 42 12.85 2.89 7.12
CA SER A 42 13.19 1.91 8.15
C SER A 42 11.93 1.50 8.93
N PRO A 43 11.83 0.24 9.38
CA PRO A 43 10.66 -0.23 10.12
C PRO A 43 10.25 0.70 11.26
N ASP A 44 11.23 1.30 11.94
CA ASP A 44 11.00 2.25 13.03
C ASP A 44 10.24 3.50 12.56
N LYS A 45 10.58 4.04 11.39
CA LYS A 45 9.91 5.23 10.83
C LYS A 45 8.50 4.90 10.36
N ILE A 46 8.28 3.72 9.79
CA ILE A 46 6.96 3.24 9.40
C ILE A 46 6.08 3.06 10.65
N LEU A 47 6.61 2.43 11.69
CA LEU A 47 5.90 2.20 12.95
C LEU A 47 5.59 3.51 13.66
N ASP A 48 6.56 4.41 13.78
CA ASP A 48 6.38 5.73 14.41
C ASP A 48 5.29 6.54 13.69
N ARG A 49 5.33 6.58 12.35
CA ARG A 49 4.30 7.21 11.54
C ARG A 49 2.93 6.58 11.77
N TYR A 50 2.85 5.25 11.86
CA TYR A 50 1.61 4.55 12.11
C TYR A 50 1.03 4.86 13.49
N VAL A 51 1.86 4.82 14.55
CA VAL A 51 1.43 5.09 15.94
C VAL A 51 1.00 6.56 16.11
N ARG A 52 1.69 7.51 15.46
CA ARG A 52 1.36 8.94 15.55
C ARG A 52 0.17 9.36 14.68
N ARG A 53 -0.22 8.54 13.70
CA ARG A 53 -1.33 8.85 12.80
C ARG A 53 -2.64 8.87 13.58
N ASN A 54 -3.26 10.04 13.67
CA ASN A 54 -4.65 10.15 14.08
C ASN A 54 -5.58 9.65 12.96
N ASP A 55 -6.28 8.53 13.19
CA ASP A 55 -7.24 7.94 12.25
C ASP A 55 -8.71 8.16 12.65
N GLY A 56 -8.93 8.98 13.69
CA GLY A 56 -10.25 9.28 14.25
C GLY A 56 -10.96 8.10 14.92
N ALA A 57 -10.35 6.92 15.01
CA ALA A 57 -10.96 5.77 15.69
C ALA A 57 -10.66 5.75 17.19
N PHE A 58 -9.53 6.33 17.59
CA PHE A 58 -9.08 6.31 18.97
C PHE A 58 -10.09 7.01 19.89
N ALA A 59 -10.65 6.25 20.81
CA ALA A 59 -11.65 6.71 21.77
C ALA A 59 -11.71 5.76 22.95
N TRP A 60 -12.18 6.22 24.10
CA TRP A 60 -12.52 5.35 25.22
C TRP A 60 -13.91 5.67 25.75
N LYS A 61 -14.52 4.66 26.36
CA LYS A 61 -15.74 4.80 27.14
C LYS A 61 -15.56 4.20 28.51
N VAL A 62 -16.02 4.90 29.54
CA VAL A 62 -16.12 4.36 30.89
C VAL A 62 -17.24 3.32 30.93
N ARG A 63 -16.95 2.16 31.50
CA ARG A 63 -17.93 1.10 31.76
C ARG A 63 -18.46 1.17 33.18
N ARG A 64 -17.55 1.28 34.15
CA ARG A 64 -17.86 1.43 35.56
C ARG A 64 -16.68 2.06 36.27
N GLU A 65 -16.97 2.69 37.39
CA GLU A 65 -15.98 3.23 38.31
C GLU A 65 -16.38 2.82 39.73
N GLY A 66 -15.43 2.86 40.65
CA GLY A 66 -15.72 2.59 42.04
C GLY A 66 -14.48 2.57 42.90
N THR A 67 -14.65 2.07 44.11
CA THR A 67 -13.59 1.92 45.10
C THR A 67 -13.52 0.48 45.59
N SER A 68 -12.30 -0.02 45.77
CA SER A 68 -12.00 -1.29 46.43
C SER A 68 -11.07 -1.00 47.60
N GLY A 69 -11.61 -1.05 48.83
CA GLY A 69 -10.92 -0.54 50.02
C GLY A 69 -10.62 0.96 49.87
N THR A 70 -9.36 1.34 50.00
CA THR A 70 -8.89 2.73 49.83
C THR A 70 -8.49 3.08 48.39
N THR A 71 -8.59 2.12 47.46
CA THR A 71 -8.14 2.27 46.07
C THR A 71 -9.32 2.56 45.16
N ALA A 72 -9.22 3.59 44.32
CA ALA A 72 -10.20 3.87 43.28
C ALA A 72 -9.87 3.11 41.99
N TYR A 73 -10.88 2.71 41.22
CA TYR A 73 -10.70 2.09 39.91
C TYR A 73 -11.71 2.59 38.88
N ALA A 74 -11.31 2.51 37.61
CA ALA A 74 -12.18 2.69 36.46
C ALA A 74 -11.98 1.54 35.47
N GLU A 75 -13.06 0.94 35.01
CA GLU A 75 -13.07 0.01 33.89
C GLU A 75 -13.48 0.76 32.63
N LEU A 76 -12.70 0.61 31.57
CA LEU A 76 -12.86 1.29 30.30
C LEU A 76 -12.96 0.27 29.16
N ILE A 77 -13.70 0.61 28.11
CA ILE A 77 -13.48 0.03 26.77
C ILE A 77 -12.71 1.05 25.95
N LEU A 78 -11.47 0.73 25.65
CA LEU A 78 -10.60 1.50 24.77
C LEU A 78 -10.75 0.99 23.34
N THR A 79 -11.03 1.89 22.39
CA THR A 79 -10.94 1.63 20.95
C THR A 79 -9.60 2.17 20.47
N SER A 80 -8.77 1.30 19.92
CA SER A 80 -7.50 1.65 19.31
C SER A 80 -7.68 2.10 17.86
N GLN A 81 -6.58 2.51 17.23
CA GLN A 81 -6.51 2.79 15.80
C GLN A 81 -6.81 1.54 14.95
N ARG A 82 -7.24 1.76 13.70
CA ARG A 82 -7.50 0.69 12.74
C ARG A 82 -6.21 0.03 12.30
N TRP A 83 -6.13 -1.28 12.52
CA TRP A 83 -5.10 -2.12 11.93
C TRP A 83 -5.70 -2.92 10.78
N ARG A 84 -5.15 -2.73 9.57
CA ARG A 84 -5.63 -3.37 8.33
C ARG A 84 -7.15 -3.24 8.14
N GLY A 85 -7.69 -2.06 8.45
CA GLY A 85 -9.12 -1.73 8.30
C GLY A 85 -10.02 -2.19 9.46
N MET A 86 -9.50 -2.97 10.41
CA MET A 86 -10.28 -3.48 11.54
C MET A 86 -10.09 -2.61 12.79
N LEU A 87 -11.17 -2.38 13.53
CA LEU A 87 -11.14 -1.71 14.84
C LEU A 87 -10.74 -2.70 15.93
N TRP A 88 -9.80 -2.29 16.77
CA TRP A 88 -9.34 -3.09 17.91
C TRP A 88 -9.89 -2.49 19.19
N LYS A 89 -10.49 -3.32 20.04
CA LYS A 89 -11.06 -2.90 21.32
C LYS A 89 -10.42 -3.67 22.46
N HIS A 90 -10.14 -2.97 23.55
CA HIS A 90 -9.54 -3.52 24.76
C HIS A 90 -10.42 -3.20 25.95
N GLN A 91 -10.50 -4.14 26.89
CA GLN A 91 -10.99 -3.87 28.23
C GLN A 91 -9.80 -3.43 29.08
N LEU A 92 -9.88 -2.25 29.67
CA LEU A 92 -8.78 -1.64 30.42
C LEU A 92 -9.25 -1.33 31.84
N PHE A 93 -8.43 -1.65 32.83
CA PHE A 93 -8.64 -1.26 34.22
C PHE A 93 -7.60 -0.23 34.61
N VAL A 94 -8.05 0.95 35.02
CA VAL A 94 -7.21 1.99 35.59
C VAL A 94 -7.39 1.94 37.10
N ILE A 95 -6.29 1.78 37.82
CA ILE A 95 -6.29 1.65 39.29
C ILE A 95 -5.52 2.84 39.85
N ARG A 96 -6.14 3.58 40.76
CA ARG A 96 -5.53 4.71 41.47
C ARG A 96 -5.35 4.33 42.94
N PRO A 97 -4.11 4.07 43.38
CA PRO A 97 -3.80 3.86 44.79
C PRO A 97 -4.12 5.08 45.64
N ALA A 98 -4.43 4.86 46.93
CA ALA A 98 -4.84 5.90 47.86
C ALA A 98 -3.80 7.02 48.09
N ASN A 99 -2.52 6.70 47.91
CA ASN A 99 -1.39 7.58 48.19
C ASN A 99 -0.93 8.40 46.96
N VAL A 100 -1.66 8.34 45.84
CA VAL A 100 -1.37 9.17 44.66
C VAL A 100 -2.22 10.45 44.74
N SER A 101 -1.56 11.60 44.83
CA SER A 101 -2.21 12.92 44.78
C SER A 101 -2.74 13.23 43.39
N ASN A 102 -3.86 13.97 43.33
CA ASN A 102 -4.43 14.48 42.08
C ASN A 102 -3.81 15.84 41.74
N ASP A 103 -2.48 15.95 41.81
CA ASP A 103 -1.83 17.20 41.47
C ASP A 103 -1.93 17.37 39.96
N CYS A 104 -2.81 18.28 39.54
CA CYS A 104 -2.90 18.71 38.16
C CYS A 104 -1.73 19.66 37.86
N HIS A 105 -0.90 19.29 36.89
CA HIS A 105 -0.02 20.24 36.20
C HIS A 105 -0.82 21.04 35.17
#